data_AF-A0AB36E5B1-F1
#
_entry.id   AF-A0AB36E5B1-F1
#
_cell.length_a   1.000
_cell.length_b   1.000
_cell.length_c   1.000
_cell.angle_alpha   90.00
_cell.angle_beta   90.00
_cell.angle_gamma   90.00
#
_symmetry.space_group_name_H-M   'P 1'
#
loop_
_entity.id
_entity.type
_entity.pdbx_description
1 polymer ?
#
loop_
_entity_poly.entity_id
_entity_poly.type
_entity_poly.pdbx_seq_one_letter_code
_entity_poly.pdbx_strand_id
1 'polypeptide(L)'
;MGVSVAEWLNESYPKCRTVTAPQFQKANGGVDIFYLFAEEVQGDDSDDDHRTLIQVVPAVFMALGIENKSKGVVEDYTNATAGVMCKRPYAVYRGTGI
;
A
#
# COMPACT_ATOMS: atom_id res chain seq x y z
N MET A 1 32.66 8.79 12.68
CA MET A 1 31.74 9.43 11.72
C MET A 1 30.42 8.71 11.87
N GLY A 2 29.34 9.42 12.19
CA GLY A 2 28.04 8.80 12.47
C GLY A 2 27.35 8.44 11.16
N VAL A 3 27.03 7.16 10.98
CA VAL A 3 26.19 6.69 9.87
C VAL A 3 24.76 7.14 10.17
N SER A 4 24.05 7.68 9.19
CA SER A 4 22.64 8.03 9.38
C SER A 4 21.81 6.76 9.58
N VAL A 5 20.70 6.84 10.32
CA VAL A 5 19.84 5.66 10.56
C VAL A 5 19.34 5.05 9.24
N ALA A 6 19.06 5.89 8.23
CA ALA A 6 18.66 5.45 6.91
C ALA A 6 19.78 4.70 6.17
N GLU A 7 21.01 5.20 6.27
CA GLU A 7 22.19 4.58 5.65
C GLU A 7 22.54 3.25 6.32
N TRP A 8 22.50 3.19 7.65
CA TRP A 8 22.68 1.94 8.40
C TRP A 8 21.63 0.89 8.02
N LEU A 9 20.37 1.31 7.82
CA LEU A 9 19.28 0.41 7.42
C LEU A 9 19.50 -0.16 6.02
N ASN A 10 19.92 0.68 5.07
CA ASN A 10 20.19 0.26 3.69
C ASN A 10 21.40 -0.70 3.61
N GLU A 11 22.43 -0.47 4.42
CA GLU A 11 23.61 -1.34 4.48
C GLU A 11 23.31 -2.68 5.17
N SER A 12 22.61 -2.65 6.30
CA SER A 12 22.32 -3.85 7.10
C SER A 12 21.22 -4.71 6.48
N TYR A 13 20.24 -4.08 5.82
CA TYR A 13 19.09 -4.74 5.22
C TYR A 13 18.87 -4.23 3.79
N PRO A 14 19.68 -4.69 2.81
CA PRO A 14 19.65 -4.17 1.44
C PRO A 14 18.35 -4.45 0.68
N LYS A 15 17.51 -5.37 1.19
CA LYS A 15 16.19 -5.68 0.65
C LYS A 15 15.06 -4.88 1.31
N CYS A 16 15.37 -4.02 2.28
CA CYS A 16 14.39 -3.19 2.96
C CYS A 16 14.18 -1.90 2.17
N ARG A 17 12.92 -1.46 2.08
CA ARG A 17 12.52 -0.20 1.47
C ARG A 17 11.71 0.60 2.45
N THR A 18 12.09 1.86 2.65
CA THR A 18 11.31 2.81 3.45
C THR A 18 10.36 3.59 2.56
N VAL A 19 9.13 3.81 3.06
CA VAL A 19 8.09 4.57 2.37
C VAL A 19 7.46 5.52 3.37
N THR A 20 7.41 6.79 3.01
CA THR A 20 6.73 7.80 3.82
C THR A 20 5.23 7.69 3.62
N ALA A 21 4.49 7.52 4.72
CA ALA A 21 3.04 7.42 4.74
C ALA A 21 2.46 8.50 5.68
N PRO A 22 2.10 9.69 5.16
CA PRO A 22 1.61 10.79 6.01
C PRO A 22 0.32 10.42 6.76
N GLN A 23 -0.47 9.50 6.22
CA GLN A 23 -1.70 8.99 6.84
C GLN A 23 -1.46 8.20 8.15
N PHE A 24 -0.21 7.89 8.49
CA PHE A 24 0.13 7.19 9.74
C PHE A 24 0.45 8.12 10.90
N GLN A 25 0.51 9.43 10.65
CA GLN A 25 0.62 10.41 11.72
C GLN A 25 -0.69 10.45 12.52
N LYS A 26 -0.61 10.33 13.85
CA LYS A 26 -1.74 10.33 14.79
C LYS A 26 -2.82 9.27 14.52
N ALA A 27 -2.52 8.27 13.70
CA ALA A 27 -3.49 7.31 13.19
C ALA A 27 -4.03 6.36 14.27
N ASN A 28 -3.31 6.16 15.38
CA ASN A 28 -3.78 5.36 16.50
C ASN A 28 -4.14 6.25 17.70
N GLY A 29 -5.35 6.82 17.69
CA GLY A 29 -5.86 7.61 18.81
C GLY A 29 -5.02 8.86 19.14
N GLY A 30 -4.42 9.50 18.13
CA GLY A 30 -3.53 10.64 18.34
C GLY A 30 -2.05 10.29 18.42
N VAL A 31 -1.68 9.02 18.29
CA VAL A 31 -0.30 8.52 18.32
C VAL A 31 0.16 8.10 16.93
N ASP A 32 1.43 8.38 16.63
CA ASP A 32 2.08 8.02 15.38
C ASP A 32 2.33 6.51 15.30
N ILE A 33 2.18 5.96 14.09
CA ILE A 33 2.36 4.53 13.82
C ILE A 33 3.31 4.29 12.66
N PHE A 34 3.88 3.10 12.61
CA PHE A 34 4.53 2.59 11.41
C PHE A 34 4.21 1.11 11.22
N TYR A 35 4.32 0.65 9.98
CA TYR A 35 4.20 -0.75 9.63
C TYR A 35 5.51 -1.25 9.03
N LEU A 36 5.91 -2.45 9.45
CA LEU A 36 6.98 -3.22 8.83
C LEU A 36 6.37 -4.54 8.37
N PHE A 37 6.50 -4.87 7.09
CA PHE A 37 6.01 -6.12 6.55
C PHE A 37 6.95 -6.63 5.48
N ALA A 38 7.00 -7.94 5.31
CA ALA A 38 7.66 -8.55 4.16
C ALA A 38 6.75 -8.41 2.94
N GLU A 39 7.26 -7.96 1.79
CA GLU A 39 6.46 -7.92 0.56
C GLU A 39 6.08 -9.34 0.11
N GLU A 40 7.00 -10.28 0.27
CA GLU A 40 6.87 -11.69 -0.10
C GLU A 40 7.44 -12.61 0.99
N VAL A 41 6.80 -13.75 1.24
CA VAL A 41 7.27 -14.77 2.18
C VAL A 41 7.50 -16.09 1.44
N GLN A 42 8.78 -16.47 1.31
CA GLN A 42 9.22 -17.71 0.69
C GLN A 42 9.27 -18.85 1.73
N GLY A 43 8.96 -20.08 1.31
CA GLY A 43 9.02 -21.28 2.18
C GLY A 43 7.70 -21.67 2.85
N ASP A 44 6.59 -21.05 2.43
CA ASP A 44 5.22 -21.47 2.74
C ASP A 44 4.71 -22.38 1.60
N ASP A 45 3.99 -23.46 1.89
CA ASP A 45 3.44 -24.45 0.91
C ASP A 45 2.26 -23.87 0.09
N SER A 46 2.22 -22.56 -0.09
CA SER A 46 1.10 -21.83 -0.68
C SER A 46 1.41 -21.38 -2.11
N ASP A 47 0.61 -21.82 -3.07
CA ASP A 47 0.78 -21.49 -4.50
C ASP A 47 0.27 -20.08 -4.90
N ASP A 48 -0.11 -19.24 -3.94
CA ASP A 48 -0.78 -17.95 -4.19
C ASP A 48 0.17 -16.75 -4.09
N ASP A 49 1.07 -16.62 -5.08
CA ASP A 49 1.98 -15.47 -5.36
C ASP A 49 2.88 -15.03 -4.18
N HIS A 50 2.87 -15.77 -3.06
CA HIS A 50 3.64 -15.54 -1.83
C HIS A 50 3.57 -14.13 -1.19
N ARG A 51 2.77 -13.20 -1.74
CA ARG A 51 2.65 -11.83 -1.24
C ARG A 51 1.93 -11.75 0.10
N THR A 52 2.38 -10.84 0.95
CA THR A 52 1.76 -10.58 2.27
C THR A 52 0.50 -9.72 2.17
N LEU A 53 0.54 -8.71 1.30
CA LEU A 53 -0.56 -7.79 1.03
C LEU A 53 -0.82 -7.81 -0.48
N ILE A 54 -2.09 -7.92 -0.85
CA ILE A 54 -2.51 -7.80 -2.26
C ILE A 54 -3.52 -6.69 -2.40
N GLN A 55 -3.43 -5.97 -3.51
CA GLN A 55 -4.49 -5.07 -3.96
C GLN A 55 -5.40 -5.85 -4.89
N VAL A 56 -6.68 -5.94 -4.53
CA VAL A 56 -7.71 -6.56 -5.35
C VAL A 56 -8.48 -5.44 -6.04
N VAL A 57 -8.44 -5.41 -7.37
CA VAL A 57 -9.13 -4.40 -8.17
C VAL A 57 -10.21 -5.10 -9.01
N PRO A 58 -11.44 -5.27 -8.47
CA PRO A 58 -12.53 -5.89 -9.20
C PRO A 58 -13.08 -5.03 -10.35
N ALA A 59 -13.01 -3.70 -10.27
CA ALA A 59 -13.49 -2.80 -11.31
C ALA A 59 -12.53 -1.62 -11.50
N VAL A 60 -12.02 -1.47 -12.71
CA VAL A 60 -11.15 -0.35 -13.10
C VAL A 60 -12.02 0.81 -13.58
N PHE A 61 -11.60 2.04 -13.28
CA PHE A 61 -12.23 3.26 -13.78
C PHE A 61 -12.22 3.27 -15.31
N MET A 62 -13.38 3.50 -15.93
CA MET A 62 -13.52 3.57 -17.38
C MET A 62 -14.43 4.74 -17.75
N ALA A 63 -14.10 5.42 -18.85
CA ALA A 63 -15.00 6.39 -19.45
C ALA A 63 -16.20 5.65 -20.06
N LEU A 64 -17.41 5.97 -19.63
CA LEU A 64 -18.64 5.30 -20.09
C LEU A 64 -19.11 5.89 -21.42
N GLY A 65 -18.93 7.20 -21.62
CA GLY A 65 -19.29 7.88 -22.85
C GLY A 65 -19.23 9.40 -22.73
N ILE A 66 -19.47 10.06 -23.87
CA ILE A 66 -19.48 11.51 -24.00
C ILE A 66 -20.81 11.92 -24.65
N GLU A 67 -21.59 12.76 -23.98
CA GLU A 67 -22.80 13.36 -24.52
C GLU A 67 -22.53 14.78 -25.02
N ASN A 68 -22.66 15.01 -26.33
CA ASN A 68 -22.49 16.33 -26.94
C ASN A 68 -23.82 17.09 -26.94
N LYS A 69 -23.91 18.15 -26.15
CA LYS A 69 -25.03 19.12 -26.13
C LYS A 69 -24.72 20.31 -27.03
N SER A 70 -25.76 21.06 -27.43
CA SER A 70 -25.65 22.22 -28.33
C SER A 70 -24.66 23.32 -27.87
N LYS A 71 -24.27 23.36 -26.59
CA LYS A 71 -23.24 24.27 -26.02
C LYS A 71 -22.44 23.63 -24.89
N GLY A 72 -22.17 22.33 -24.94
CA GLY A 72 -21.35 21.69 -23.90
C GLY A 72 -21.16 20.20 -24.12
N VAL A 73 -20.17 19.65 -23.44
CA VAL A 73 -19.86 18.23 -23.45
C VAL A 73 -20.07 17.72 -22.02
N VAL A 74 -20.81 16.63 -21.86
CA VAL A 74 -20.95 15.93 -20.58
C VAL A 74 -20.24 14.60 -20.68
N GLU A 75 -19.20 14.41 -19.88
CA GLU A 75 -18.44 13.16 -19.82
C GLU A 75 -18.95 12.33 -18.63
N ASP A 76 -19.26 11.05 -18.90
CA ASP A 76 -19.72 10.11 -17.88
C ASP A 76 -18.64 9.05 -17.61
N TYR A 77 -18.51 8.67 -16.35
CA TYR A 77 -17.44 7.79 -15.89
C TYR A 77 -17.96 6.73 -14.92
N THR A 78 -17.43 5.52 -15.03
CA THR A 78 -17.69 4.47 -14.05
C THR A 78 -16.90 4.69 -12.77
N ASN A 79 -17.42 4.22 -11.64
CA ASN A 79 -16.65 4.14 -10.40
C ASN A 79 -15.65 2.98 -10.46
N ALA A 80 -14.43 3.22 -9.95
CA ALA A 80 -13.49 2.14 -9.66
C ALA A 80 -13.76 1.56 -8.28
N THR A 81 -13.66 0.24 -8.15
CA THR A 81 -13.67 -0.44 -6.85
C THR A 81 -12.34 -1.15 -6.68
N ALA A 82 -11.63 -0.84 -5.60
CA ALA A 82 -10.38 -1.47 -5.21
C ALA A 82 -10.36 -1.68 -3.69
N GLY A 83 -9.71 -2.76 -3.25
CA GLY A 83 -9.50 -3.08 -1.85
C GLY A 83 -8.11 -3.67 -1.63
N VAL A 84 -7.70 -3.75 -0.37
CA VAL A 84 -6.45 -4.39 0.03
C VAL A 84 -6.77 -5.55 0.96
N MET A 85 -6.16 -6.70 0.73
CA MET A 85 -6.30 -7.89 1.56
C MET A 85 -4.94 -8.28 2.15
N CYS A 86 -4.93 -8.56 3.45
CA CYS A 86 -3.77 -9.13 4.14
C CYS A 86 -3.87 -10.65 4.13
N LYS A 87 -3.05 -11.31 3.31
CA LYS A 87 -3.03 -12.77 3.18
C LYS A 87 -2.22 -13.43 4.30
N ARG A 88 -1.15 -12.77 4.75
CA ARG A 88 -0.17 -13.32 5.71
C ARG A 88 -0.01 -12.40 6.91
N PRO A 89 -0.95 -12.39 7.86
CA PRO A 89 -0.89 -11.45 8.99
C PRO A 89 0.33 -11.67 9.89
N TYR A 90 0.88 -12.89 9.94
CA TYR A 90 2.09 -13.20 10.72
C TYR A 90 3.35 -12.47 10.23
N ALA A 91 3.36 -11.99 8.98
CA ALA A 91 4.49 -11.29 8.37
C ALA A 91 4.36 -9.75 8.49
N VAL A 92 3.42 -9.26 9.30
CA VAL A 92 3.16 -7.83 9.52
C VAL A 92 3.40 -7.46 10.97
N TYR A 93 4.24 -6.45 11.18
CA TYR A 93 4.46 -5.79 12.45
C TYR A 93 3.92 -4.36 12.42
N ARG A 94 3.24 -3.97 13.49
CA ARG A 94 2.76 -2.60 13.72
C ARG A 94 3.41 -2.04 14.96
N GLY A 95 4.20 -0.98 14.81
CA GLY A 95 4.69 -0.17 15.92
C GLY A 95 3.78 1.02 16.18
N THR A 96 3.57 1.35 17.44
CA THR A 96 2.78 2.50 17.88
C THR A 96 3.53 3.27 18.96
N GLY A 97 3.54 4.60 18.92
CA GLY A 97 4.22 5.43 19.93
C GLY A 97 5.68 5.75 19.61
N ILE A 98 5.96 5.94 18.32
CA ILE A 98 7.26 6.38 17.78
C ILE A 98 7.37 7.89 17.67
#